data_AF-A0A3D3PEX4-F1
#
_entry.id   AF-A0A3D3PEX4-F1
#
_cell.length_a   1.000
_cell.length_b   1.000
_cell.length_c   1.000
_cell.angle_alpha   90.00
_cell.angle_beta   90.00
_cell.angle_gamma   90.00
#
_symmetry.space_group_name_H-M   'P 1'
#
loop_
_entity.id
_entity.type
_entity.pdbx_description
1 polymer ?
#
loop_
_entity_poly.entity_id
_entity_poly.type
_entity_poly.pdbx_seq_one_letter_code
_entity_poly.pdbx_strand_id
1 'polypeptide(L)' 'MANKLTSSVSIIIDAPVSHVWQALTDPALIKEYLFGTNTRSDWKKNSSITYTGEWEGKK' A
#
# COMPACT_ATOMS: atom_id res chain seq x y z
N MET A 1 -9.07 -4.75 30.65
CA MET A 1 -9.16 -5.40 29.32
C MET A 1 -9.26 -4.28 28.30
N ALA A 2 -8.31 -4.17 27.36
CA ALA A 2 -8.30 -3.06 26.39
C ALA A 2 -9.32 -3.34 25.28
N ASN A 3 -10.24 -2.40 25.03
CA ASN A 3 -11.15 -2.48 23.89
C ASN A 3 -10.36 -2.32 22.59
N LYS A 4 -10.28 -3.39 21.80
CA LYS A 4 -9.59 -3.40 20.51
C LYS A 4 -10.51 -2.77 19.44
N LEU A 5 -10.29 -1.50 19.15
CA LEU A 5 -10.99 -0.82 18.05
C LEU A 5 -10.53 -1.44 16.72
N THR A 6 -11.48 -1.83 15.87
CA THR A 6 -11.23 -2.39 14.54
C THR A 6 -12.08 -1.64 13.54
N SER A 7 -11.52 -1.31 12.37
CA SER A 7 -12.23 -0.67 11.26
C SER A 7 -12.22 -1.58 10.04
N SER A 8 -13.28 -1.57 9.26
CA SER A 8 -13.42 -2.37 8.04
C SER A 8 -14.21 -1.59 7.00
N VAL A 9 -13.73 -1.62 5.76
CA VAL A 9 -14.38 -0.97 4.61
C VAL A 9 -14.33 -1.91 3.41
N SER A 10 -15.41 -1.93 2.64
CA SER A 10 -15.54 -2.75 1.43
C SER A 10 -16.07 -1.87 0.30
N ILE A 11 -15.44 -1.95 -0.87
CA ILE A 11 -15.83 -1.24 -2.07
C ILE A 11 -15.77 -2.19 -3.27
N ILE A 12 -16.62 -1.95 -4.27
CA ILE A 12 -16.60 -2.71 -5.52
C ILE A 12 -15.69 -1.98 -6.51
N ILE A 13 -14.73 -2.71 -7.08
CA ILE A 13 -13.83 -2.21 -8.12
C ILE A 13 -14.06 -3.07 -9.36
N ASP A 14 -14.51 -2.46 -10.45
CA ASP A 14 -14.70 -3.13 -11.74
C ASP A 14 -13.36 -3.29 -12.47
N ALA A 15 -12.54 -4.22 -11.98
CA ALA A 15 -11.24 -4.54 -12.56
C ALA A 15 -10.88 -6.02 -12.34
N PRO A 16 -10.06 -6.61 -13.23
CA PRO A 16 -9.51 -7.94 -13.01
C PRO A 16 -8.73 -8.02 -11.69
N VAL A 17 -8.88 -9.12 -10.97
CA VAL A 17 -8.17 -9.37 -9.70
C VAL A 17 -6.65 -9.22 -9.84
N SER A 18 -6.10 -9.60 -11.00
CA SER A 18 -4.68 -9.44 -11.31
C SER A 18 -4.22 -7.98 -11.34
N HIS A 19 -5.03 -7.07 -11.89
CA HIS A 19 -4.71 -5.64 -11.90
C HIS A 19 -4.83 -5.04 -10.50
N VAL A 20 -5.83 -5.46 -9.72
CA VAL A 20 -5.96 -5.03 -8.32
C VAL A 20 -4.73 -5.47 -7.52
N TRP A 21 -4.28 -6.71 -7.71
CA TRP A 21 -3.07 -7.19 -7.06
C TRP A 21 -1.82 -6.43 -7.53
N GLN A 22 -1.68 -6.19 -8.83
CA GLN A 22 -0.58 -5.41 -9.37
C GLN A 22 -0.54 -4.01 -8.78
N ALA A 23 -1.68 -3.33 -8.65
CA ALA A 23 -1.75 -2.01 -8.03
C ALA A 23 -1.21 -2.02 -6.59
N LEU A 24 -1.44 -3.09 -5.84
CA LEU A 24 -0.95 -3.25 -4.47
C LEU A 24 0.54 -3.63 -4.36
N THR A 25 1.12 -4.22 -5.42
CA THR A 25 2.49 -4.77 -5.40
C THR A 25 3.48 -4.08 -6.32
N ASP A 26 3.03 -3.19 -7.20
CA ASP A 26 3.90 -2.47 -8.13
C ASP A 26 4.29 -1.11 -7.55
N PRO A 27 5.57 -0.88 -7.20
CA PRO A 27 6.01 0.40 -6.64
C PRO A 27 5.69 1.61 -7.51
N ALA A 28 5.60 1.44 -8.84
CA ALA A 28 5.23 2.52 -9.75
C ALA A 28 3.77 2.95 -9.54
N LEU A 29 2.85 1.97 -9.46
CA LEU A 29 1.42 2.24 -9.23
C LEU A 29 1.18 2.73 -7.80
N ILE A 30 1.85 2.16 -6.80
CA ILE A 30 1.77 2.62 -5.40
C ILE A 30 2.14 4.08 -5.29
N LYS A 31 3.17 4.52 -6.02
CA LYS A 31 3.61 5.90 -6.04
C LYS A 31 2.52 6.86 -6.51
N GLU A 32 1.65 6.45 -7.44
CA GLU A 32 0.59 7.29 -7.99
C GLU A 32 -0.53 7.57 -6.98
N TYR A 33 -0.99 6.55 -6.24
CA TYR A 33 -2.09 6.71 -5.28
C TYR A 33 -1.64 6.99 -3.85
N LEU A 34 -0.37 6.71 -3.53
CA LEU A 34 0.24 6.95 -2.22
C LEU A 34 1.21 8.15 -2.28
N PHE A 35 0.78 9.23 -2.95
CA PHE A 35 1.39 10.56 -2.91
C PHE A 35 2.91 10.61 -3.19
N GLY A 36 3.39 9.88 -4.19
CA GLY A 36 4.80 9.93 -4.57
C GLY A 36 5.74 9.10 -3.70
N THR A 37 5.22 8.32 -2.75
CA THR A 37 6.03 7.45 -1.89
C THR A 37 6.82 6.40 -2.68
N ASN A 38 8.02 6.11 -2.20
CA ASN A 38 8.86 5.04 -2.70
C ASN A 38 8.60 3.77 -1.87
N THR A 39 8.09 2.74 -2.54
CA THR A 39 7.81 1.45 -1.88
C THR A 39 8.92 0.46 -2.19
N ARG A 40 9.49 -0.13 -1.15
CA ARG A 40 10.50 -1.19 -1.26
C ARG A 40 10.01 -2.44 -0.55
N SER A 41 9.86 -3.53 -1.30
CA SER A 41 9.58 -4.86 -0.77
C SER A 41 10.07 -5.93 -1.75
N ASP A 42 10.36 -7.12 -1.22
CA ASP A 42 10.67 -8.31 -2.03
C ASP A 42 9.40 -9.06 -2.46
N TRP A 43 8.22 -8.64 -1.99
CA TRP A 43 6.91 -9.26 -2.29
C TRP A 43 6.88 -10.78 -2.04
N LYS A 44 7.60 -11.23 -1.00
CA LYS A 44 7.56 -12.61 -0.50
C LYS A 44 6.90 -12.66 0.86
N LYS A 45 6.38 -13.83 1.21
CA LYS A 45 5.83 -14.08 2.54
C LYS A 45 6.90 -13.80 3.61
N ASN A 46 6.54 -13.06 4.64
CA ASN A 46 7.42 -12.56 5.72
C ASN A 46 8.45 -11.49 5.31
N SER A 47 8.45 -11.02 4.06
CA SER A 47 9.30 -9.89 3.69
C SER A 47 8.80 -8.59 4.33
N SER A 48 9.76 -7.73 4.67
CA SER A 48 9.44 -6.37 5.11
C SER A 48 8.94 -5.54 3.92
N ILE A 49 8.05 -4.61 4.21
CA ILE A 49 7.63 -3.57 3.28
C ILE A 49 7.94 -2.21 3.89
N THR A 50 8.61 -1.36 3.13
CA THR A 50 8.97 -0.01 3.55
C THR A 50 8.39 1.00 2.58
N TYR A 51 7.62 1.94 3.10
CA TYR A 51 7.12 3.09 2.37
C TYR A 51 7.91 4.32 2.82
N THR A 52 8.60 4.98 1.91
CA THR A 52 9.36 6.21 2.18
C THR A 52 8.73 7.36 1.42
N GLY A 53 8.25 8.38 2.11
CA GLY A 53 7.70 9.59 1.52
C GLY A 53 8.47 10.82 1.99
N GLU A 54 8.30 11.94 1.30
CA GLU A 54 8.77 13.24 1.77
C GLU A 54 7.56 14.00 2.33
N TRP A 55 7.69 14.51 3.55
CA TRP A 55 6.67 15.33 4.20
C TRP A 55 7.26 16.72 4.47
N GLU A 56 6.68 17.76 3.86
CA GLU A 56 7.10 19.16 4.05
C GLU A 56 8.62 19.40 3.91
N GLY A 57 9.25 18.78 2.92
CA GLY A 57 10.70 18.91 2.68
C GLY A 57 11.58 18.02 3.56
N LYS A 58 11.00 17.14 4.37
CA LYS A 58 11.72 16.18 5.22
C LYS A 58 11.47 14.75 4.75
N LYS A 59 12.56 14.02 4.51
CA LYS A 59 12.59 12.60 4.16
C LYS A 59 12.62 11.71 5.40
#